data_AF-A0A955DD51-F1
#
_entry.id   AF-A0A955DD51-F1
#
_cell.length_a   1.000
_cell.length_b   1.000
_cell.length_c   1.000
_cell.angle_alpha   90.00
_cell.angle_beta   90.00
_cell.angle_gamma   90.00
#
_symmetry.space_group_name_H-M   'P 1'
#
loop_
_entity.id
_entity.type
_entity.pdbx_description
1 polymer ?
#
loop_
_entity_poly.entity_id
_entity_poly.type
_entity_poly.pdbx_seq_one_letter_code
_entity_poly.pdbx_strand_id
1 'polypeptide(L)'
;MGDPARERARQVASTANRLRLVQIDFADESPEVRQQYLVDEIERALSRTDPDQREAFLQELEYAFPTWDAWGSAPAPAAAPSAAPPTDAREDRDPSYHLRRLVELSAGLSAEEKAAIVERLRRAGLAPASGGDWPQEAAAALRERLRLPESAHVDPERTVELVSLLVHDLAGPLDDIVWRTWKQIAPRSDLRRG
;
A
#
# COMPACT_ATOMS: atom_id res chain seq x y z
N MET A 1 33.80 43.86 -2.67
CA MET A 1 32.98 43.70 -1.45
C MET A 1 31.72 42.97 -1.89
N GLY A 2 31.60 41.68 -1.58
CA GLY A 2 30.47 40.86 -2.02
C GLY A 2 29.19 41.31 -1.31
N ASP A 3 28.09 41.38 -2.04
CA ASP A 3 26.77 41.68 -1.48
C ASP A 3 26.41 40.61 -0.44
N PRO A 4 26.24 40.97 0.86
CA PRO A 4 26.01 40.01 1.93
C PRO A 4 24.75 39.17 1.69
N ALA A 5 23.76 39.70 0.97
CA ALA A 5 22.56 38.96 0.58
C ALA A 5 22.86 37.82 -0.41
N ARG A 6 23.80 38.04 -1.36
CA ARG A 6 24.20 37.00 -2.33
C ARG A 6 25.03 35.90 -1.70
N GLU A 7 25.87 36.24 -0.73
CA GLU A 7 26.67 35.24 0.00
C GLU A 7 25.78 34.35 0.86
N ARG A 8 24.79 34.93 1.53
CA ARG A 8 23.77 34.18 2.28
C ARG A 8 22.96 33.26 1.37
N ALA A 9 22.45 33.76 0.24
CA ALA A 9 21.70 32.94 -0.71
C ALA A 9 22.50 31.72 -1.22
N ARG A 10 23.81 31.87 -1.43
CA ARG A 10 24.70 30.75 -1.79
C ARG A 10 24.84 29.73 -0.67
N GLN A 11 25.01 30.20 0.56
CA GLN A 11 25.11 29.34 1.74
C GLN A 11 23.81 28.58 1.98
N VAL A 12 22.66 29.25 1.82
CA VAL A 12 21.33 28.64 1.89
C VAL A 12 21.17 27.56 0.81
N ALA A 13 21.50 27.86 -0.45
CA ALA A 13 21.39 26.90 -1.54
C ALA A 13 22.31 25.67 -1.34
N SER A 14 23.54 25.90 -0.85
CA SER A 14 24.47 24.82 -0.52
C SER A 14 23.94 23.93 0.60
N THR A 15 23.40 24.55 1.66
CA THR A 15 22.83 23.84 2.82
C THR A 15 21.59 23.04 2.42
N ALA A 16 20.68 23.64 1.65
CA ALA A 16 19.50 22.96 1.11
C ALA A 16 19.87 21.73 0.28
N ASN A 17 20.89 21.85 -0.59
CA ASN A 17 21.34 20.71 -1.39
C ASN A 17 21.95 19.59 -0.51
N ARG A 18 22.70 19.97 0.53
CA ARG A 18 23.28 19.03 1.48
C ARG A 18 22.22 18.28 2.27
N LEU A 19 21.19 18.97 2.74
CA LEU A 19 20.04 18.35 3.42
C LEU A 19 19.31 17.37 2.49
N ARG A 20 19.22 17.65 1.18
CA ARG A 20 18.64 16.71 0.22
C ARG A 20 19.48 15.45 0.07
N LEU A 21 20.80 15.57 0.06
CA LEU A 21 21.69 14.40 0.04
C LEU A 21 21.53 13.56 1.31
N VAL A 22 21.46 14.19 2.48
CA VAL A 22 21.20 13.47 3.75
C VAL A 22 19.86 12.74 3.71
N GLN A 23 18.80 13.35 3.17
CA GLN A 23 17.51 12.67 3.01
C GLN A 23 17.60 11.43 2.10
N ILE A 24 18.42 11.48 1.04
CA ILE A 24 18.61 10.37 0.10
C ILE A 24 19.47 9.27 0.76
N ASP A 25 20.60 9.64 1.34
CA ASP A 25 21.58 8.71 1.91
C ASP A 25 21.01 7.96 3.13
N PHE A 26 20.09 8.58 3.88
CA PHE A 26 19.47 8.01 5.07
C PHE A 26 17.98 7.67 4.86
N ALA A 27 17.56 7.41 3.62
CA ALA A 27 16.18 7.05 3.27
C ALA A 27 15.73 5.71 3.87
N ASP A 28 16.65 4.75 4.01
CA ASP A 28 16.39 3.41 4.55
C ASP A 28 16.53 3.32 6.08
N GLU A 29 17.06 4.38 6.69
CA GLU A 29 17.29 4.46 8.12
C GLU A 29 16.03 4.90 8.88
N SER A 30 16.02 4.67 10.19
CA SER A 30 14.89 5.05 11.05
C SER A 30 14.66 6.57 11.02
N PRO A 31 13.40 7.03 11.22
CA PRO A 31 13.09 8.45 11.17
C PRO A 31 13.83 9.26 12.26
N GLU A 32 14.09 8.66 13.42
CA GLU A 32 14.87 9.28 14.50
C GLU A 32 16.33 9.49 14.09
N VAL A 33 16.94 8.49 13.46
CA VAL A 33 18.32 8.56 12.97
C VAL A 33 18.41 9.62 11.87
N ARG A 34 17.48 9.63 10.92
CA ARG A 34 17.42 10.63 9.85
C ARG A 34 17.24 12.05 10.40
N GLN A 35 16.36 12.23 11.39
CA GLN A 35 16.14 13.54 12.03
C GLN A 35 17.42 14.05 12.69
N GLN A 36 18.15 13.17 13.39
CA GLN A 36 19.40 13.57 14.04
C GLN A 36 20.42 14.11 13.03
N TYR A 37 20.62 13.43 11.90
CA TYR A 37 21.55 13.90 10.87
C TYR A 37 21.15 15.22 10.22
N LEU A 38 19.84 15.47 10.06
CA LEU A 38 19.35 16.74 9.54
C LEU A 38 19.59 17.89 10.54
N VAL A 39 19.34 17.63 11.82
CA VAL A 39 19.61 18.60 12.90
C VAL A 39 21.11 18.92 12.94
N ASP A 40 21.97 17.90 12.93
CA ASP A 40 23.42 18.08 12.98
C ASP A 40 23.94 18.91 11.79
N GLU A 41 23.37 18.72 10.59
CA GLU A 41 23.76 19.47 9.39
C GLU A 41 23.27 20.93 9.43
N ILE A 42 22.07 21.18 9.97
CA ILE A 42 21.56 22.54 10.20
C ILE A 42 22.40 23.25 11.26
N GLU A 43 22.72 22.58 12.37
CA GLU A 43 23.58 23.14 13.43
C GLU A 43 24.97 23.50 12.89
N ARG A 44 25.55 22.64 12.06
CA ARG A 44 26.81 22.94 11.35
C ARG A 44 26.70 24.16 10.47
N ALA A 45 25.60 24.32 9.73
CA ALA A 45 25.39 25.50 8.90
C ALA A 45 25.23 26.77 9.77
N LEU A 46 24.42 26.70 10.84
CA LEU A 46 24.20 27.82 11.76
C LEU A 46 25.47 28.24 12.53
N SER A 47 26.39 27.31 12.79
CA SER A 47 27.67 27.63 13.41
C SER A 47 28.56 28.54 12.56
N ARG A 48 28.34 28.57 11.24
CA ARG A 48 29.08 29.38 10.27
C ARG A 48 28.39 30.70 9.93
N THR A 49 27.16 30.90 10.42
CA THR A 49 26.33 32.08 10.18
C THR A 49 26.38 33.01 11.40
N ASP A 50 26.50 34.31 11.15
CA ASP A 50 26.44 35.33 12.20
C ASP A 50 25.13 35.22 13.00
N PRO A 51 25.16 35.40 14.34
CA PRO A 51 23.98 35.26 15.20
C PRO A 51 22.76 36.07 14.72
N ASP A 52 23.00 37.32 14.29
CA ASP A 52 21.96 38.24 13.83
C ASP A 52 21.36 37.85 12.46
N GLN A 53 22.03 36.96 11.73
CA GLN A 53 21.60 36.50 10.41
C GLN A 53 20.98 35.10 10.44
N ARG A 54 21.01 34.40 11.58
CA ARG A 54 20.51 33.02 11.70
C ARG A 54 19.02 32.91 11.40
N GLU A 55 18.22 33.85 11.89
CA GLU A 55 16.78 33.86 11.66
C GLU A 55 16.45 34.03 10.17
N ALA A 56 17.05 35.02 9.51
CA ALA A 56 16.89 35.23 8.07
C ALA A 56 17.40 34.03 7.25
N PHE A 57 18.52 33.42 7.66
CA PHE A 57 19.06 32.22 7.03
C PHE A 57 18.09 31.04 7.12
N LEU A 58 17.48 30.79 8.28
CA LEU A 58 16.53 29.69 8.47
C LEU A 58 15.25 29.90 7.66
N GLN A 59 14.74 31.13 7.60
CA GLN A 59 13.59 31.47 6.76
C GLN A 59 13.90 31.22 5.28
N GLU A 60 15.04 31.71 4.78
CA GLU A 60 15.48 31.46 3.40
C GLU A 60 15.71 29.95 3.13
N LEU A 61 16.22 29.21 4.11
CA LEU A 61 16.44 27.77 4.03
C LEU A 61 15.13 26.99 3.94
N GLU A 62 14.10 27.39 4.68
CA GLU A 62 12.76 26.81 4.60
C GLU A 62 12.17 26.96 3.18
N TYR A 63 12.32 28.14 2.56
CA TYR A 63 11.91 28.34 1.16
C TYR A 63 12.75 27.52 0.16
N ALA A 64 14.06 27.36 0.42
CA ALA A 64 14.97 26.66 -0.49
C ALA A 64 14.92 25.14 -0.33
N PHE A 65 14.48 24.63 0.82
CA PHE A 65 14.35 23.22 1.13
C PHE A 65 12.85 22.85 1.13
N PRO A 66 12.26 22.53 -0.02
CA PRO A 66 10.83 22.22 -0.10
C PRO A 66 10.52 21.01 0.79
N THR A 67 9.63 21.20 1.77
CA THR A 67 8.95 20.09 2.42
C THR A 67 8.22 19.33 1.33
N TRP A 68 8.37 18.00 1.33
CA TRP A 68 7.70 17.10 0.40
C TRP A 68 6.16 17.26 0.40
N ASP A 69 5.58 17.98 1.39
CA ASP A 69 4.17 18.41 1.41
C ASP A 69 3.75 19.29 0.22
N ALA A 70 4.70 19.98 -0.42
CA ALA A 70 4.42 20.83 -1.57
C ALA A 70 4.08 20.06 -2.87
N TRP A 71 4.33 18.74 -2.93
CA TRP A 71 3.89 17.91 -4.08
C TRP A 71 2.48 17.32 -3.91
N GLY A 72 1.77 17.68 -2.84
CA GLY A 72 0.37 17.27 -2.61
C GLY A 72 -0.63 18.41 -2.37
N SER A 73 -0.19 19.64 -2.11
CA SER A 73 -1.09 20.74 -1.77
C SER A 73 -0.90 21.93 -2.70
N ALA A 74 -1.81 22.06 -3.67
CA ALA A 74 -2.08 23.34 -4.30
C ALA A 74 -2.39 24.40 -3.21
N PRO A 75 -2.12 25.70 -3.42
CA PRO A 75 -2.36 26.72 -2.41
C PRO A 75 -3.86 26.84 -2.14
N ALA A 76 -4.33 26.20 -1.08
CA ALA A 76 -5.66 26.43 -0.55
C ALA A 76 -5.69 27.81 0.14
N PRO A 77 -6.76 28.61 -0.04
CA PRO A 77 -6.87 29.92 0.60
C PRO A 77 -6.83 29.77 2.12
N ALA A 78 -6.16 30.71 2.78
CA ALA A 78 -5.93 30.76 4.22
C ALA A 78 -7.18 30.38 5.02
N ALA A 79 -7.18 29.17 5.56
CA ALA A 79 -8.14 28.71 6.56
C ALA A 79 -7.43 28.68 7.92
N ALA A 80 -8.15 29.20 8.93
CA ALA A 80 -7.76 29.36 10.32
C ALA A 80 -7.06 28.11 10.92
N PRO A 81 -6.25 28.27 11.98
CA PRO A 81 -5.51 27.16 12.59
C PRO A 81 -6.49 26.12 13.15
N SER A 82 -6.71 25.06 12.39
CA SER A 82 -7.29 23.84 12.92
C SER A 82 -6.21 23.18 13.75
N ALA A 83 -6.43 23.16 15.06
CA ALA A 83 -5.64 22.36 15.99
C ALA A 83 -5.83 20.88 15.62
N ALA A 84 -5.01 20.37 14.72
CA ALA A 84 -4.78 18.94 14.60
C ALA A 84 -4.14 18.47 15.91
N PRO A 85 -4.66 17.42 16.56
CA PRO A 85 -3.95 16.84 17.70
C PRO A 85 -2.58 16.35 17.21
N PRO A 86 -1.53 16.46 18.03
CA PRO A 86 -0.21 15.92 17.70
C PRO A 86 -0.43 14.42 17.44
N THR A 87 -0.30 14.01 16.18
CA THR A 87 -0.31 12.59 15.86
C THR A 87 1.00 12.07 16.43
N ASP A 88 0.92 11.41 17.58
CA ASP A 88 2.06 10.84 18.26
C ASP A 88 2.74 9.89 17.26
N ALA A 89 4.04 10.07 17.01
CA ALA A 89 4.83 9.24 16.08
C ALA A 89 4.80 7.72 16.42
N ARG A 90 4.23 7.36 17.58
CA ARG A 90 3.91 5.99 18.00
C ARG A 90 2.64 5.44 17.36
N GLU A 91 1.63 6.27 17.14
CA GLU A 91 0.37 5.90 16.50
C GLU A 91 0.56 5.65 15.00
N ASP A 92 1.47 6.39 14.36
CA ASP A 92 1.82 6.19 12.94
C ASP A 92 2.46 4.83 12.65
N ARG A 93 3.07 4.21 13.67
CA ARG A 93 3.69 2.88 13.57
C ARG A 93 2.71 1.73 13.78
N ASP A 94 1.46 1.98 14.17
CA ASP A 94 0.45 0.92 14.34
C ASP A 94 -0.45 0.82 13.09
N PRO A 95 -0.31 -0.24 12.26
CA PRO A 95 -1.20 -0.46 11.11
C PRO A 95 -2.68 -0.54 11.51
N SER A 96 -2.97 -0.97 12.74
CA SER A 96 -4.32 -1.12 13.30
C SER A 96 -4.99 0.23 13.58
N TYR A 97 -4.20 1.28 13.85
CA TYR A 97 -4.69 2.65 14.00
C TYR A 97 -5.18 3.19 12.65
N HIS A 98 -4.37 3.03 11.60
CA HIS A 98 -4.72 3.47 10.25
C HIS A 98 -5.96 2.76 9.71
N LEU A 99 -6.12 1.45 9.98
CA LEU A 99 -7.34 0.71 9.62
C LEU A 99 -8.58 1.23 10.34
N ARG A 100 -8.50 1.50 11.65
CA ARG A 100 -9.63 2.09 12.40
C ARG A 100 -10.01 3.47 11.86
N ARG A 101 -9.01 4.30 11.56
CA ARG A 101 -9.24 5.64 11.00
C ARG A 101 -9.82 5.59 9.58
N LEU A 102 -9.37 4.64 8.76
CA LEU A 102 -9.96 4.40 7.44
C LEU A 102 -11.43 3.95 7.55
N VAL A 103 -11.76 3.10 8.53
CA VAL A 103 -13.14 2.66 8.79
C VAL A 103 -14.02 3.83 9.26
N GLU A 104 -13.52 4.70 10.14
CA GLU A 104 -14.25 5.89 10.57
C GLU A 104 -14.52 6.85 9.40
N LEU A 105 -13.53 7.06 8.53
CA LEU A 105 -13.67 7.90 7.35
C LEU A 105 -14.53 7.25 6.26
N SER A 106 -14.69 5.92 6.27
CA SER A 106 -15.47 5.20 5.26
C SER A 106 -16.97 5.52 5.26
N ALA A 107 -17.51 6.05 6.36
CA ALA A 107 -18.89 6.50 6.43
C ALA A 107 -19.16 7.73 5.53
N GLY A 108 -18.15 8.56 5.29
CA GLY A 108 -18.24 9.77 4.46
C GLY A 108 -17.87 9.57 2.99
N LEU A 109 -17.31 8.40 2.63
CA LEU A 109 -16.84 8.13 1.28
C LEU A 109 -17.97 7.71 0.34
N SER A 110 -17.93 8.23 -0.89
CA SER A 110 -18.79 7.83 -1.99
C SER A 110 -18.48 6.40 -2.46
N ALA A 111 -19.40 5.81 -3.23
CA ALA A 111 -19.22 4.46 -3.77
C ALA A 111 -17.98 4.35 -4.70
N GLU A 112 -17.70 5.40 -5.48
CA GLU A 112 -16.54 5.47 -6.38
C GLU A 112 -15.22 5.55 -5.59
N GLU A 113 -15.17 6.36 -4.53
CA GLU A 113 -13.98 6.48 -3.69
C GLU A 113 -13.69 5.18 -2.93
N LYS A 114 -14.74 4.51 -2.44
CA LYS A 114 -14.62 3.18 -1.84
C LYS A 114 -14.04 2.17 -2.82
N ALA A 115 -14.54 2.15 -4.06
CA ALA A 115 -14.01 1.26 -5.10
C ALA A 115 -12.52 1.56 -5.40
N ALA A 116 -12.13 2.83 -5.49
CA ALA A 116 -10.75 3.24 -5.73
C ALA A 116 -9.80 2.84 -4.58
N ILE A 117 -10.27 2.93 -3.33
CA ILE A 117 -9.50 2.50 -2.15
C ILE A 117 -9.34 0.98 -2.15
N VAL A 118 -10.40 0.23 -2.41
CA VAL A 118 -10.34 -1.23 -2.51
C VAL A 118 -9.38 -1.67 -3.61
N GLU A 119 -9.37 -0.99 -4.76
CA GLU A 119 -8.42 -1.25 -5.85
C GLU A 119 -6.96 -1.02 -5.42
N ARG A 120 -6.71 0.05 -4.65
CA ARG A 120 -5.38 0.34 -4.11
C ARG A 120 -4.95 -0.70 -3.07
N LEU A 121 -5.85 -1.08 -2.16
CA LEU A 121 -5.60 -2.11 -1.16
C LEU A 121 -5.35 -3.47 -1.82
N ARG A 122 -6.04 -3.78 -2.92
CA ARG A 122 -5.82 -4.99 -3.71
C ARG A 122 -4.46 -4.99 -4.38
N ARG A 123 -4.05 -3.89 -5.01
CA ARG A 123 -2.70 -3.76 -5.58
C ARG A 123 -1.60 -3.91 -4.54
N ALA A 124 -1.88 -3.59 -3.27
CA ALA A 124 -1.00 -3.81 -2.14
C ALA A 124 -1.10 -5.23 -1.53
N GLY A 125 -1.96 -6.11 -2.05
CA GLY A 125 -2.18 -7.47 -1.53
C GLY A 125 -2.96 -7.54 -0.21
N LEU A 126 -3.58 -6.43 0.21
CA LEU A 126 -4.31 -6.29 1.48
C LEU A 126 -5.82 -6.49 1.35
N ALA A 127 -6.33 -6.49 0.12
CA ALA A 127 -7.70 -6.87 -0.19
C ALA A 127 -7.67 -8.09 -1.12
N PRO A 128 -8.64 -9.01 -1.00
CA PRO A 128 -8.76 -10.09 -1.97
C PRO A 128 -8.83 -9.48 -3.37
N ALA A 129 -8.26 -10.19 -4.35
CA ALA A 129 -8.58 -9.91 -5.74
C ALA A 129 -10.11 -9.78 -5.80
N SER A 130 -10.63 -8.77 -6.50
CA SER A 130 -12.01 -8.84 -6.93
C SER A 130 -12.06 -10.05 -7.85
N GLY A 131 -12.24 -11.22 -7.24
CA GLY A 131 -12.71 -12.39 -7.93
C GLY A 131 -13.97 -11.90 -8.58
N GLY A 132 -13.88 -11.67 -9.89
CA GLY A 132 -14.92 -10.99 -10.66
C GLY A 132 -16.25 -11.59 -10.25
N ASP A 133 -17.23 -10.71 -9.97
CA ASP A 133 -18.52 -11.07 -9.37
C ASP A 133 -18.97 -12.44 -9.86
N TRP A 134 -18.74 -13.46 -9.04
CA TRP A 134 -19.10 -14.81 -9.41
C TRP A 134 -20.63 -14.83 -9.50
N PRO A 135 -21.23 -15.36 -10.58
CA PRO A 135 -22.68 -15.33 -10.74
C PRO A 135 -23.34 -15.88 -9.49
N GLN A 136 -24.18 -15.07 -8.84
CA GLN A 136 -24.72 -15.38 -7.51
C GLN A 136 -25.47 -16.72 -7.50
N GLU A 137 -26.12 -17.06 -8.62
CA GLU A 137 -26.76 -18.35 -8.87
C GLU A 137 -25.75 -19.52 -8.86
N ALA A 138 -24.61 -19.37 -9.53
CA ALA A 138 -23.57 -20.40 -9.56
C ALA A 138 -22.92 -20.58 -8.18
N ALA A 139 -22.73 -19.50 -7.40
CA ALA A 139 -22.23 -19.60 -6.03
C ALA A 139 -23.24 -20.28 -5.10
N ALA A 140 -24.53 -19.98 -5.26
CA ALA A 140 -25.59 -20.63 -4.49
C ALA A 140 -25.67 -22.13 -4.79
N ALA A 141 -25.65 -22.50 -6.07
CA ALA A 141 -25.63 -23.90 -6.50
C ALA A 141 -24.40 -24.65 -5.97
N LEU A 142 -23.21 -24.02 -6.01
CA LEU A 142 -21.99 -24.62 -5.48
C LEU A 142 -22.09 -24.84 -3.95
N ARG A 143 -22.59 -23.85 -3.21
CA ARG A 143 -22.79 -23.94 -1.75
C ARG A 143 -23.75 -25.07 -1.39
N GLU A 144 -24.86 -25.21 -2.13
CA GLU A 144 -25.81 -26.30 -1.94
C GLU A 144 -25.17 -27.67 -2.17
N ARG A 145 -24.44 -27.82 -3.29
CA ARG A 145 -23.82 -29.09 -3.68
C ARG A 145 -22.69 -29.51 -2.75
N LEU A 146 -21.87 -28.57 -2.31
CA LEU A 146 -20.77 -28.79 -1.37
C LEU A 146 -21.21 -28.71 0.10
N ARG A 147 -22.49 -28.41 0.36
CA ARG A 147 -23.06 -28.21 1.70
C ARG A 147 -22.26 -27.23 2.56
N LEU A 148 -21.83 -26.12 1.94
CA LEU A 148 -21.09 -25.06 2.63
C LEU A 148 -22.06 -24.17 3.44
N PRO A 149 -21.63 -23.65 4.60
CA PRO A 149 -22.44 -22.68 5.35
C PRO A 149 -22.61 -21.38 4.57
N GLU A 150 -23.69 -20.64 4.81
CA GLU A 150 -23.97 -19.37 4.10
C GLU A 150 -22.91 -18.28 4.36
N SER A 151 -22.18 -18.38 5.46
CA SER A 151 -21.05 -17.51 5.78
C SER A 151 -19.76 -17.85 5.01
N ALA A 152 -19.74 -18.95 4.25
CA ALA A 152 -18.57 -19.32 3.47
C ALA A 152 -18.47 -18.48 2.19
N HIS A 153 -17.36 -17.77 2.06
CA HIS A 153 -17.01 -17.05 0.84
C HIS A 153 -16.54 -18.04 -0.24
N VAL A 154 -17.21 -18.02 -1.39
CA VAL A 154 -16.80 -18.78 -2.58
C VAL A 154 -15.83 -17.93 -3.36
N ASP A 155 -14.56 -18.29 -3.30
CA ASP A 155 -13.49 -17.66 -4.07
C ASP A 155 -13.38 -18.34 -5.45
N PRO A 156 -13.53 -17.60 -6.56
CA PRO A 156 -13.50 -18.17 -7.90
C PRO A 156 -12.15 -18.82 -8.25
N GLU A 157 -11.03 -18.25 -7.80
CA GLU A 157 -9.69 -18.79 -8.11
C GLU A 157 -9.50 -20.15 -7.46
N ARG A 158 -9.83 -20.24 -6.15
CA ARG A 158 -9.79 -21.50 -5.40
C ARG A 158 -10.77 -22.54 -5.94
N THR A 159 -11.92 -22.09 -6.45
CA THR A 159 -12.90 -22.99 -7.05
C THR A 159 -12.37 -23.60 -8.35
N VAL A 160 -11.66 -22.83 -9.18
CA VAL A 160 -11.02 -23.35 -10.39
C VAL A 160 -9.91 -24.35 -10.04
N GLU A 161 -9.08 -24.04 -9.05
CA GLU A 161 -8.07 -24.99 -8.54
C GLU A 161 -8.70 -26.30 -8.06
N LEU A 162 -9.78 -26.21 -7.28
CA LEU A 162 -10.51 -27.37 -6.78
C LEU A 162 -11.12 -28.20 -7.92
N VAL A 163 -11.67 -27.56 -8.95
CA VAL A 163 -12.16 -28.26 -10.15
C VAL A 163 -11.01 -28.97 -10.88
N SER A 164 -9.85 -28.32 -11.00
CA SER A 164 -8.67 -28.93 -11.62
C SER A 164 -8.24 -30.20 -10.88
N LEU A 165 -8.17 -30.17 -9.55
CA LEU A 165 -7.88 -31.33 -8.71
C LEU A 165 -8.92 -32.44 -8.87
N LEU A 166 -10.22 -32.11 -8.86
CA LEU A 166 -11.28 -33.10 -9.00
C LEU A 166 -11.29 -33.78 -10.38
N VAL A 167 -11.05 -33.03 -11.46
CA VAL A 167 -11.04 -33.59 -12.81
C VAL A 167 -9.77 -34.41 -13.03
N HIS A 168 -8.60 -33.88 -12.68
CA HIS A 168 -7.33 -34.52 -12.98
C HIS A 168 -6.98 -35.65 -11.99
N ASP A 169 -7.10 -35.40 -10.69
CA ASP A 169 -6.56 -36.32 -9.68
C ASP A 169 -7.59 -37.33 -9.20
N LEU A 170 -8.89 -37.03 -9.33
CA LEU A 170 -9.95 -37.94 -8.93
C LEU A 170 -10.60 -38.62 -10.13
N ALA A 171 -11.19 -37.85 -11.06
CA ALA A 171 -11.97 -38.42 -12.15
C ALA A 171 -11.12 -39.21 -13.16
N GLY A 172 -9.94 -38.70 -13.53
CA GLY A 172 -9.02 -39.38 -14.45
C GLY A 172 -8.57 -40.77 -13.97
N PRO A 173 -7.97 -40.88 -12.77
CA PRO A 173 -7.54 -42.17 -12.23
C PRO A 173 -8.71 -43.14 -11.98
N LEU A 174 -9.87 -42.63 -11.54
CA LEU A 174 -11.06 -43.46 -11.39
C LEU A 174 -11.54 -44.02 -12.72
N ASP A 175 -11.58 -43.21 -13.79
CA ASP A 175 -11.94 -43.68 -15.14
C ASP A 175 -10.95 -44.76 -15.64
N ASP A 176 -9.65 -44.54 -15.42
CA ASP A 176 -8.61 -45.53 -15.75
C ASP A 176 -8.80 -46.85 -14.98
N ILE A 177 -9.12 -46.78 -13.68
CA ILE A 177 -9.36 -47.96 -12.84
C ILE A 177 -10.64 -48.68 -13.27
N VAL A 178 -11.73 -47.95 -13.46
CA VAL A 178 -13.02 -48.49 -13.93
C VAL A 178 -12.80 -49.22 -15.24
N TRP A 179 -12.07 -48.60 -16.18
CA TRP A 179 -11.89 -49.17 -17.50
C TRP A 179 -10.92 -50.35 -17.53
N ARG A 180 -9.88 -50.33 -16.68
CA ARG A 180 -9.01 -51.49 -16.46
C ARG A 180 -9.78 -52.67 -15.87
N THR A 181 -10.61 -52.40 -14.86
CA THR A 181 -11.41 -53.43 -14.18
C THR A 181 -12.46 -54.01 -15.13
N TRP A 182 -13.11 -53.17 -15.93
CA TRP A 182 -14.08 -53.62 -16.92
C TRP A 182 -13.46 -54.51 -18.00
N LYS A 183 -12.28 -54.14 -18.53
CA LYS A 183 -11.54 -54.98 -19.49
C LYS A 183 -11.14 -56.34 -18.91
N GLN A 184 -10.88 -56.42 -17.60
CA GLN A 184 -10.58 -57.69 -16.93
C GLN A 184 -11.82 -58.57 -16.78
N ILE A 185 -12.98 -57.99 -16.49
CA ILE A 185 -14.21 -58.73 -16.23
C ILE A 185 -14.94 -59.10 -17.54
N ALA A 186 -14.93 -58.23 -18.55
CA ALA A 186 -15.66 -58.38 -19.80
C ALA A 186 -14.79 -58.05 -21.03
N PRO A 187 -13.76 -58.87 -21.35
CA PRO A 187 -12.80 -58.58 -22.42
C PRO A 187 -13.36 -58.57 -23.84
N ARG A 188 -14.61 -59.05 -24.04
CA ARG A 188 -15.32 -59.05 -25.34
C ARG A 188 -16.42 -57.99 -25.45
N SER A 189 -16.50 -57.03 -24.53
CA SER A 189 -17.52 -55.97 -24.61
C SER A 189 -17.20 -54.96 -25.71
N ASP A 190 -18.19 -54.61 -26.53
CA ASP A 190 -18.08 -53.62 -27.63
C ASP A 190 -17.99 -52.14 -27.16
N LEU A 191 -18.02 -51.90 -25.85
CA LEU A 191 -17.89 -50.56 -25.28
C LEU A 191 -16.46 -50.03 -25.50
N ARG A 192 -16.35 -48.79 -25.98
CA ARG A 192 -15.07 -48.10 -26.21
C ARG A 192 -14.97 -46.88 -25.29
N ARG A 193 -13.75 -46.54 -24.87
CA ARG A 193 -13.47 -45.30 -24.10
C ARG A 193 -13.82 -44.11 -25.00
N GLY A 194 -14.64 -43.20 -24.50
CA GLY A 194 -14.94 -41.90 -25.13
C GLY A 194 -13.82 -40.90 -24.92
#